data_AF-A0ABD0RVM5-F1
#
_entry.id   AF-A0ABD0RVM5-F1
#
_cell.length_a   1.000
_cell.length_b   1.000
_cell.length_c   1.000
_cell.angle_alpha   90.00
_cell.angle_beta   90.00
_cell.angle_gamma   90.00
#
_symmetry.space_group_name_H-M   'P 1'
#
loop_
_entity.id
_entity.type
_entity.pdbx_description
1 polymer ?
#
loop_
_entity_poly.entity_id
_entity_poly.type
_entity_poly.pdbx_seq_one_letter_code
_entity_poly.pdbx_strand_id
1 'polypeptide(L)'
;MRKVFHHPVSGAEMDNRLLQLTQGTRSMAEFAIEFRTLAAESEWDQRALKAAFHRALSPELKDELAYRDPAPDLESLIDIAIRLDNPIRDRQ
;
A
#
# COMPACT_ATOMS: atom_id res chain seq x y z
N MET A 1 -8.28 -11.60 -34.49
CA MET A 1 -7.81 -10.30 -33.96
C MET A 1 -8.46 -10.05 -32.61
N ARG A 2 -7.71 -10.07 -31.51
CA ARG A 2 -8.24 -9.83 -30.16
C ARG A 2 -8.14 -8.33 -29.88
N LYS A 3 -9.26 -7.61 -29.98
CA LYS A 3 -9.37 -6.23 -29.50
C LYS A 3 -9.19 -6.29 -27.98
N VAL A 4 -8.00 -5.96 -27.52
CA VAL A 4 -7.73 -5.78 -26.09
C VAL A 4 -8.39 -4.46 -25.74
N PHE A 5 -9.56 -4.52 -25.11
CA PHE A 5 -10.23 -3.34 -24.62
C PHE A 5 -9.38 -2.75 -23.50
N HIS A 6 -8.58 -1.73 -23.82
CA HIS A 6 -8.14 -0.77 -22.82
C HIS A 6 -9.39 0.03 -22.42
N HIS A 7 -10.16 -0.49 -21.46
CA HIS A 7 -11.07 0.37 -20.72
C HIS A 7 -10.19 1.38 -19.98
N PRO A 8 -10.40 2.70 -20.13
CA PRO A 8 -9.86 3.64 -19.17
C PRO A 8 -10.46 3.21 -17.84
N VAL A 9 -9.63 2.72 -16.93
CA VAL A 9 -10.11 2.28 -15.64
C VAL A 9 -10.72 3.52 -14.98
N SER A 10 -12.05 3.49 -14.77
CA SER A 10 -12.76 4.61 -14.16
C SER A 10 -12.15 4.88 -12.78
N GLY A 11 -12.09 6.14 -12.33
CA GLY A 11 -11.54 6.50 -11.02
C GLY A 11 -12.11 5.63 -9.89
N ALA A 12 -13.41 5.32 -9.95
CA ALA A 12 -14.08 4.43 -8.99
C ALA A 12 -13.51 3.00 -8.95
N GLU A 13 -13.00 2.46 -10.06
CA GLU A 13 -12.37 1.13 -10.10
C GLU A 13 -10.92 1.18 -9.58
N MET A 14 -10.21 2.29 -9.79
CA MET A 14 -8.92 2.55 -9.13
C MET A 14 -9.07 2.65 -7.61
N ASP A 15 -10.06 3.41 -7.15
CA ASP A 15 -10.38 3.57 -5.73
C ASP A 15 -10.72 2.21 -5.09
N ASN A 16 -11.50 1.39 -5.80
CA ASN A 16 -11.87 0.06 -5.33
C ASN A 16 -10.65 -0.86 -5.25
N ARG A 17 -9.78 -0.85 -6.26
CA ARG A 17 -8.53 -1.63 -6.24
C ARG A 17 -7.62 -1.20 -5.09
N LEU A 18 -7.47 0.10 -4.85
CA LEU A 18 -6.67 0.64 -3.75
C LEU A 18 -7.25 0.24 -2.38
N LEU A 19 -8.59 0.23 -2.25
CA LEU A 19 -9.29 -0.25 -1.05
C LEU A 19 -9.19 -1.77 -0.84
N GLN A 20 -9.13 -2.57 -1.89
CA GLN A 20 -9.03 -4.02 -1.80
C GLN A 20 -7.58 -4.50 -1.69
N LEU A 21 -6.62 -3.62 -1.97
CA LEU A 21 -5.21 -3.95 -1.89
C LEU A 21 -4.83 -4.31 -0.46
N THR A 22 -4.20 -5.48 -0.29
CA THR A 22 -3.66 -5.94 0.99
C THR A 22 -2.23 -6.39 0.79
N GLN A 23 -1.36 -6.23 1.77
CA GLN A 23 0.00 -6.73 1.72
C GLN A 23 -0.02 -8.26 1.60
N GLY A 24 -0.79 -8.95 2.44
CA GLY A 24 -0.84 -10.42 2.42
C GLY A 24 0.55 -11.02 2.72
N THR A 25 0.97 -12.01 1.93
CA THR A 25 2.23 -12.75 2.12
C THR A 25 3.40 -12.18 1.31
N ARG A 26 3.19 -11.13 0.50
CA ARG A 26 4.25 -10.54 -0.31
C ARG A 26 5.13 -9.61 0.50
N SER A 27 6.34 -9.36 -0.01
CA SER A 27 7.24 -8.40 0.61
C SER A 27 6.63 -7.00 0.62
N MET A 28 6.97 -6.22 1.63
CA MET A 28 6.54 -4.83 1.73
C MET A 28 7.09 -3.98 0.57
N ALA A 29 8.27 -4.32 0.04
CA ALA A 29 8.81 -3.65 -1.14
C ALA A 29 7.92 -3.86 -2.38
N GLU A 30 7.48 -5.10 -2.65
CA GLU A 30 6.59 -5.40 -3.78
C GLU A 30 5.21 -4.76 -3.59
N PHE A 31 4.65 -4.86 -2.38
CA PHE A 31 3.37 -4.23 -2.07
C PHE A 31 3.43 -2.70 -2.24
N ALA A 32 4.52 -2.05 -1.81
CA ALA A 32 4.70 -0.61 -1.93
C ALA A 32 4.75 -0.13 -3.39
N ILE A 33 5.35 -0.90 -4.29
CA ILE A 33 5.40 -0.56 -5.73
C ILE A 33 3.98 -0.53 -6.32
N GLU A 34 3.17 -1.55 -6.02
CA GLU A 34 1.78 -1.60 -6.51
C GLU A 34 0.94 -0.49 -5.88
N PHE A 35 1.07 -0.27 -4.57
CA PHE A 35 0.35 0.81 -3.89
C PHE A 35 0.67 2.17 -4.49
N ARG A 36 1.94 2.49 -4.72
CA ARG A 36 2.37 3.76 -5.33
C ARG A 36 1.83 3.94 -6.75
N THR A 37 1.79 2.86 -7.53
CA THR A 37 1.23 2.88 -8.89
C THR A 37 -0.25 3.27 -8.84
N LEU A 38 -1.04 2.58 -8.01
CA LEU A 38 -2.48 2.88 -7.87
C LEU A 38 -2.73 4.26 -7.23
N ALA A 39 -1.88 4.69 -6.30
CA ALA A 39 -1.98 6.01 -5.66
C ALA A 39 -1.68 7.16 -6.64
N ALA A 40 -0.74 6.96 -7.58
CA ALA A 40 -0.43 7.96 -8.60
C ALA A 40 -1.56 8.13 -9.64
N GLU A 41 -2.35 7.07 -9.85
CA GLU A 41 -3.50 7.06 -10.76
C GLU A 41 -4.82 7.44 -10.06
N SER A 42 -4.82 7.60 -8.73
CA SER A 42 -6.00 7.98 -7.96
C SER A 42 -6.02 9.47 -7.62
N GLU A 43 -7.22 10.00 -7.33
CA GLU A 43 -7.42 11.38 -6.90
C GLU A 43 -7.40 11.52 -5.37
N TRP A 44 -6.85 10.53 -4.66
CA TRP A 44 -6.87 10.50 -3.20
C TRP A 44 -5.86 11.46 -2.60
N ASP A 45 -6.27 12.16 -1.55
CA ASP A 45 -5.36 12.99 -0.79
C ASP A 45 -4.43 12.15 0.10
N GLN A 46 -3.34 12.77 0.55
CA GLN A 46 -2.31 12.09 1.37
C GLN A 46 -2.89 11.45 2.64
N ARG A 47 -3.92 12.03 3.26
CA ARG A 47 -4.53 11.47 4.47
C ARG A 47 -5.30 10.20 4.15
N ALA A 48 -6.05 10.19 3.05
CA ALA A 48 -6.76 9.00 2.56
C ALA A 48 -5.78 7.89 2.18
N LEU A 49 -4.71 8.21 1.45
CA LEU A 49 -3.68 7.25 1.06
C LEU A 49 -2.97 6.63 2.27
N LYS A 50 -2.58 7.43 3.28
CA LYS A 50 -1.97 6.91 4.51
C LYS A 50 -2.92 5.96 5.25
N ALA A 51 -4.21 6.29 5.33
CA ALA A 51 -5.20 5.44 5.98
C ALA A 51 -5.39 4.11 5.25
N ALA A 52 -5.50 4.12 3.91
CA ALA A 52 -5.60 2.89 3.14
C ALA A 52 -4.33 2.05 3.20
N PHE A 53 -3.15 2.69 3.10
CA PHE A 53 -1.88 2.00 3.23
C PHE A 53 -1.79 1.28 4.58
N HIS A 54 -2.04 2.00 5.68
CA HIS A 54 -2.04 1.41 7.02
C HIS A 54 -3.06 0.28 7.14
N ARG A 55 -4.27 0.41 6.58
CA ARG A 55 -5.28 -0.66 6.58
C ARG A 55 -4.81 -1.90 5.83
N ALA A 56 -4.08 -1.74 4.73
CA ALA A 56 -3.63 -2.82 3.87
C ALA A 56 -2.47 -3.65 4.46
N LEU A 57 -1.73 -3.12 5.44
CA LEU A 57 -0.60 -3.81 6.08
C LEU A 57 -1.03 -5.08 6.85
N SER A 58 -0.08 -6.01 7.01
CA SER A 58 -0.26 -7.16 7.92
C SER A 58 -0.44 -6.69 9.37
N PRO A 59 -1.15 -7.47 10.21
CA PRO A 59 -1.26 -7.21 11.65
C PRO A 59 0.10 -6.98 12.31
N GLU A 60 1.09 -7.81 11.98
CA GLU A 60 2.44 -7.77 12.55
C GLU A 60 3.15 -6.44 12.26
N LEU A 61 3.01 -5.90 11.05
CA LEU A 61 3.56 -4.59 10.71
C LEU A 61 2.79 -3.44 11.35
N LYS A 62 1.47 -3.57 11.52
CA LYS A 62 0.65 -2.58 12.22
C LYS A 62 1.05 -2.49 13.70
N ASP A 63 1.26 -3.63 14.35
CA ASP A 63 1.70 -3.68 15.75
C ASP A 63 3.08 -3.02 15.90
N GLU A 64 4.03 -3.35 15.03
CA GLU A 64 5.35 -2.70 15.03
C GLU A 64 5.26 -1.18 14.78
N LEU A 65 4.40 -0.74 13.87
CA LEU A 65 4.18 0.69 13.61
C LEU A 65 3.55 1.42 14.79
N ALA A 66 2.74 0.74 15.62
CA ALA A 66 2.11 1.36 16.80
C ALA A 66 3.12 1.84 17.86
N TYR A 67 4.33 1.29 17.87
CA TYR A 67 5.42 1.69 18.77
C TYR A 67 6.30 2.82 18.22
N ARG A 68 5.98 3.37 17.03
CA ARG A 68 6.79 4.40 16.37
C ARG A 68 6.07 5.74 16.32
N ASP A 69 6.85 6.80 16.17
CA ASP A 69 6.31 8.12 15.88
C ASP A 69 5.51 8.10 14.56
N PRO A 70 4.40 8.85 14.50
CA PRO A 70 3.57 8.91 13.30
C PRO A 70 4.37 9.48 12.13
N ALA A 71 4.39 8.75 11.02
CA ALA A 71 5.03 9.21 9.80
C ALA A 71 4.38 10.52 9.30
N PRO A 72 5.15 11.53 8.87
CA PRO A 72 4.62 12.81 8.40
C PRO A 72 3.81 12.65 7.11
N ASP A 73 4.29 11.82 6.18
CA ASP A 73 3.72 11.61 4.85
C ASP A 73 3.65 10.11 4.48
N LEU A 74 3.08 9.82 3.31
CA LEU A 74 2.92 8.45 2.81
C LEU A 74 4.27 7.78 2.52
N GLU A 75 5.21 8.51 1.93
CA GLU A 75 6.50 7.95 1.53
C GLU A 75 7.33 7.58 2.75
N SER A 76 7.34 8.43 3.78
CA SER A 76 7.93 8.14 5.09
C SER A 76 7.31 6.90 5.73
N LEU A 77 5.98 6.73 5.64
CA LEU A 77 5.28 5.55 6.16
C LEU A 77 5.69 4.27 5.41
N ILE A 78 5.79 4.34 4.07
CA ILE A 78 6.25 3.25 3.22
C ILE A 78 7.70 2.86 3.58
N ASP A 79 8.59 3.84 3.72
CA ASP A 79 10.01 3.62 4.03
C ASP A 79 10.18 2.91 5.38
N ILE A 80 9.43 3.36 6.40
CA ILE A 80 9.41 2.70 7.71
C ILE A 80 8.91 1.27 7.55
N ALA A 81 7.77 1.04 6.89
CA ALA A 81 7.21 -0.30 6.73
C ALA A 81 8.19 -1.26 6.03
N ILE A 82 8.88 -0.82 4.96
CA ILE A 82 9.87 -1.65 4.24
C ILE A 82 11.02 -2.06 5.16
N ARG A 83 11.52 -1.16 6.02
CA ARG A 83 12.61 -1.46 6.96
C ARG A 83 12.21 -2.51 8.01
N LEU A 84 10.92 -2.58 8.34
CA LEU A 84 10.36 -3.50 9.33
C LEU A 84 10.00 -4.87 8.75
N ASP A 85 9.73 -4.93 7.46
CA ASP A 85 9.39 -6.17 6.77
C ASP A 85 10.53 -7.19 6.82
N ASN A 86 11.78 -6.74 6.62
CA ASN A 86 12.96 -7.61 6.63
C ASN A 86 13.10 -8.45 7.92
N PRO A 87 13.12 -7.87 9.13
CA PRO A 87 13.21 -8.64 10.37
C PRO A 87 11.94 -9.45 10.70
N ILE A 88 10.76 -9.05 10.21
CA ILE A 88 9.53 -9.84 10.41
C ILE A 88 9.58 -11.11 9.56
N ARG A 89 10.03 -11.00 8.31
CA ARG A 89 10.13 -12.13 7.39
C ARG A 89 11.23 -13.12 7.77
N ASP A 90 12.27 -12.69 8.47
CA ASP A 90 13.30 -13.59 9.03
C ASP A 90 12.76 -14.45 10.20
N ARG A 91 11.67 -14.02 10.85
CA ARG A 91 11.04 -14.71 11.98
C ARG A 91 9.93 -15.68 11.58
N GLN A 92 9.53 -15.72 10.30
CA GLN A 92 8.48 -16.60 9.74
C GLN A 92 9.08 -17.75 8.95
#